data_AF-A0A9D0G9U7-F1
#
_entry.id   AF-A0A9D0G9U7-F1
#
_cell.length_a   1.000
_cell.length_b   1.000
_cell.length_c   1.000
_cell.angle_alpha   90.00
_cell.angle_beta   90.00
_cell.angle_gamma   90.00
#
_symmetry.space_group_name_H-M   'P 1'
#
loop_
_entity.id
_entity.type
_entity.pdbx_description
1 polymer ?
#
loop_
_entity_poly.entity_id
_entity_poly.type
_entity_poly.pdbx_seq_one_letter_code
_entity_poly.pdbx_strand_id
1 'polypeptide(L)'
;MSRVIPPTTDAYAATIDQAPDSFQDNAWLPSTGHTLNGHLRFLGVKGYWSPNRSLDIETWWEVLDPSTEAPVSIFVHLITSKGHALAGADGWGVDSNTLHTGDIIVQRHALDNHTEDSDLWLRIGAYWLTDPATRKIVVWHNDRDPEATALFVPLTRLHITQSP
;
A
#
# COMPACT_ATOMS: atom_id res chain seq x y z
N MET A 1 -4.40 27.87 -4.56
CA MET A 1 -3.81 26.53 -4.67
C MET A 1 -4.80 25.54 -4.09
N SER A 2 -5.23 24.54 -4.86
CA SER A 2 -6.13 23.50 -4.33
C SER A 2 -5.36 22.66 -3.33
N ARG A 3 -5.91 22.48 -2.12
CA ARG A 3 -5.32 21.56 -1.13
C ARG A 3 -5.49 20.15 -1.68
N VAL A 4 -4.39 19.43 -1.85
CA VAL A 4 -4.46 18.00 -2.17
C VAL A 4 -4.94 17.29 -0.90
N ILE A 5 -6.09 16.62 -0.99
CA ILE A 5 -6.68 15.90 0.13
C ILE A 5 -6.42 14.42 -0.11
N PRO A 6 -5.63 13.74 0.75
CA PRO A 6 -5.43 12.30 0.65
C PRO A 6 -6.76 11.55 0.77
N PRO A 7 -6.95 10.45 0.01
CA PRO A 7 -8.09 9.57 0.24
C PRO A 7 -7.98 8.95 1.65
N THR A 8 -9.10 8.72 2.32
CA THR A 8 -9.15 7.87 3.51
C THR A 8 -9.60 6.49 3.07
N THR A 9 -8.90 5.45 3.51
CA THR A 9 -9.22 4.07 3.14
C THR A 9 -9.10 3.17 4.36
N ASP A 10 -10.13 2.39 4.65
CA ASP A 10 -10.01 1.33 5.65
C ASP A 10 -9.20 0.17 5.08
N ALA A 11 -8.30 -0.39 5.89
CA ALA A 11 -7.46 -1.52 5.51
C ALA A 11 -7.43 -2.56 6.64
N TYR A 12 -7.15 -3.81 6.26
CA TYR A 12 -6.74 -4.84 7.22
C TYR A 12 -5.24 -4.81 7.36
N ALA A 13 -4.73 -4.79 8.59
CA ALA A 13 -3.34 -5.06 8.88
C ALA A 13 -3.20 -6.55 9.23
N ALA A 14 -2.31 -7.24 8.53
CA ALA A 14 -2.04 -8.66 8.76
C ALA A 14 -0.62 -9.03 8.29
N THR A 15 -0.23 -10.28 8.53
CA THR A 15 1.01 -10.81 7.96
C THR A 15 0.90 -11.00 6.44
N ILE A 16 2.00 -10.80 5.71
CA ILE A 16 2.00 -10.81 4.23
C ILE A 16 1.50 -12.13 3.62
N ASP A 17 1.69 -13.25 4.33
CA ASP A 17 1.35 -14.61 3.90
C ASP A 17 -0.10 -14.98 4.19
N GLN A 18 -0.83 -14.13 4.91
CA GLN A 18 -2.21 -14.38 5.27
C GLN A 18 -3.15 -14.13 4.09
N ALA A 19 -4.07 -15.07 3.85
CA ALA A 19 -5.08 -14.97 2.81
C ALA A 19 -6.27 -14.09 3.28
N PRO A 20 -6.81 -13.20 2.42
CA PRO A 20 -7.92 -12.34 2.80
C PRO A 20 -9.20 -13.05 3.26
N ASP A 21 -9.50 -14.24 2.75
CA ASP A 21 -10.65 -15.04 3.17
C ASP A 21 -10.61 -15.49 4.65
N SER A 22 -9.44 -15.43 5.27
CA SER A 22 -9.25 -15.71 6.70
C SER A 22 -9.49 -14.49 7.61
N PHE A 23 -9.64 -13.29 7.04
CA PHE A 23 -9.81 -12.07 7.83
C PHE A 23 -11.17 -12.04 8.52
N GLN A 24 -11.16 -11.64 9.79
CA GLN A 24 -12.37 -11.46 10.59
C GLN A 24 -12.88 -10.01 10.44
N ASP A 25 -14.20 -9.81 10.36
CA ASP A 25 -14.84 -8.51 10.10
C ASP A 25 -14.53 -7.40 11.13
N ASN A 26 -13.97 -7.76 12.29
CA ASN A 26 -13.58 -6.79 13.31
C ASN A 26 -12.14 -6.27 13.17
N ALA A 27 -11.38 -6.71 12.15
CA ALA A 27 -9.96 -6.38 11.98
C ALA A 27 -9.69 -5.11 11.15
N TRP A 28 -10.73 -4.41 10.69
CA TRP A 28 -10.57 -3.14 9.97
C TRP A 28 -9.96 -2.05 10.84
N LEU A 29 -8.93 -1.41 10.30
CA LEU A 29 -8.34 -0.20 10.84
C LEU A 29 -8.49 0.95 9.83
N PRO A 30 -8.81 2.17 10.29
CA PRO A 30 -8.73 3.34 9.43
C PRO A 30 -7.29 3.54 8.96
N SER A 31 -7.07 4.01 7.72
CA SER A 31 -5.72 4.27 7.19
C SER A 31 -4.87 5.13 8.14
N THR A 32 -5.50 6.06 8.84
CA THR A 32 -4.86 6.90 9.87
C THR A 32 -4.50 6.06 11.10
N GLY A 33 -3.25 5.62 11.18
CA GLY A 33 -2.72 4.85 12.31
C GLY A 33 -1.61 3.88 11.94
N HIS A 34 -1.47 3.56 10.65
CA HIS A 34 -0.43 2.66 10.18
C HIS A 34 0.85 3.42 9.85
N THR A 35 1.93 3.08 10.53
CA THR A 35 3.25 3.61 10.19
C THR A 35 4.20 2.49 9.79
N LEU A 36 4.96 2.70 8.72
CA LEU A 36 6.07 1.85 8.31
C LEU A 36 7.27 2.21 9.18
N ASN A 37 7.49 1.42 10.24
CA ASN A 37 8.57 1.59 11.20
C ASN A 37 8.71 3.04 11.73
N GLY A 38 7.61 3.78 11.86
CA GLY A 38 7.61 5.18 12.32
C GLY A 38 8.07 6.25 11.32
N HIS A 39 8.52 5.89 10.11
CA HIS A 39 9.06 6.85 9.13
C HIS A 39 8.03 7.38 8.14
N LEU A 40 7.12 6.51 7.68
CA LEU A 40 6.07 6.85 6.74
C LEU A 40 4.72 6.48 7.36
N ARG A 41 3.76 7.39 7.32
CA ARG A 41 2.37 7.11 7.67
C ARG A 41 1.58 6.84 6.41
N PHE A 42 0.86 5.74 6.36
CA PHE A 42 -0.08 5.48 5.29
C PHE A 42 -1.30 6.39 5.46
N LEU A 43 -1.67 7.10 4.38
CA LEU A 43 -2.82 8.01 4.38
C LEU A 43 -4.03 7.40 3.69
N GLY A 44 -3.79 6.59 2.66
CA GLY A 44 -4.84 5.88 1.94
C GLY A 44 -4.41 5.45 0.55
N VAL A 45 -5.37 4.92 -0.19
CA VAL A 45 -5.18 4.40 -1.52
C VAL A 45 -6.35 4.78 -2.43
N LYS A 46 -6.06 5.01 -3.70
CA LYS A 46 -7.06 5.33 -4.73
C LYS A 46 -6.76 4.56 -6.02
N GLY A 47 -7.81 4.09 -6.69
CA GLY A 47 -7.67 3.34 -7.93
C GLY A 47 -8.15 4.13 -9.14
N TYR A 48 -7.57 3.83 -10.30
CA TYR A 48 -8.00 4.34 -11.58
C TYR A 48 -7.99 3.22 -12.62
N TRP A 49 -9.09 3.09 -13.36
CA TRP A 49 -9.06 2.29 -14.58
C TRP A 49 -8.43 3.12 -15.69
N SER A 50 -7.37 2.59 -16.27
CA SER A 50 -6.81 3.15 -17.49
C SER A 50 -7.66 2.77 -18.71
N PRO A 51 -7.56 3.50 -19.83
CA PRO A 51 -8.31 3.18 -21.05
C PRO A 51 -8.04 1.78 -21.61
N ASN A 52 -6.85 1.22 -21.37
CA ASN A 52 -6.47 -0.14 -21.77
C ASN A 52 -6.86 -1.22 -20.75
N ARG A 53 -7.69 -0.88 -19.76
CA ARG A 53 -8.13 -1.77 -18.65
C ARG A 53 -7.02 -2.21 -17.69
N SER A 54 -5.87 -1.58 -17.69
CA SER A 54 -4.91 -1.70 -16.57
C SER A 54 -5.47 -0.97 -15.34
N LEU A 55 -5.07 -1.43 -14.15
CA LEU A 55 -5.46 -0.81 -12.89
C LEU A 55 -4.29 0.01 -12.36
N ASP A 56 -4.44 1.32 -12.35
CA ASP A 56 -3.49 2.22 -11.70
C ASP A 56 -3.89 2.42 -10.25
N ILE A 57 -2.96 2.17 -9.34
CA ILE A 57 -3.16 2.39 -7.90
C ILE A 57 -2.27 3.52 -7.42
N GLU A 58 -2.85 4.53 -6.80
CA GLU A 58 -2.12 5.54 -6.05
C GLU A 58 -2.08 5.17 -4.57
N THR A 59 -0.88 5.06 -3.98
CA THR A 59 -0.69 5.00 -2.54
C THR A 59 -0.18 6.33 -2.01
N TRP A 60 -0.76 6.78 -0.90
CA TRP A 60 -0.52 8.09 -0.33
C TRP A 60 0.15 7.96 1.04
N TRP A 61 1.24 8.69 1.23
CA TRP A 61 2.09 8.58 2.42
C TRP A 61 2.47 9.96 2.95
N GLU A 62 2.44 10.14 4.27
CA GLU A 62 3.06 11.29 4.94
C GLU A 62 4.43 10.88 5.47
N VAL A 63 5.44 11.71 5.21
CA VAL A 63 6.77 11.57 5.79
C VAL A 63 6.73 12.02 7.24
N LEU A 64 6.96 11.11 8.18
CA LEU A 64 7.09 11.43 9.61
C LEU A 64 8.55 11.71 9.97
N ASP A 65 9.45 10.87 9.48
CA ASP A 65 10.88 10.99 9.72
C ASP A 65 11.66 10.66 8.42
N PRO A 66 12.26 11.67 7.76
CA PRO A 66 13.02 11.48 6.53
C PRO A 66 14.38 10.80 6.76
N SER A 67 14.85 10.64 8.00
CA SER A 67 16.17 10.04 8.29
C SER A 67 16.18 8.51 8.20
N THR A 68 15.51 7.92 7.20
CA THR A 68 15.65 6.49 6.94
C THR A 68 17.08 6.23 6.44
N GLU A 69 17.92 5.64 7.28
CA GLU A 69 19.30 5.22 6.92
C GLU A 69 19.32 4.18 5.78
N ALA A 70 18.16 3.61 5.44
CA ALA A 70 17.98 2.54 4.48
C ALA A 70 16.91 2.91 3.43
N PRO A 71 17.19 2.73 2.12
CA PRO A 71 16.15 2.89 1.11
C PRO A 71 15.08 1.80 1.28
N VAL A 72 13.82 2.20 1.30
CA VAL A 72 12.67 1.28 1.24
C VAL A 72 12.23 1.07 -0.21
N SER A 73 11.58 -0.04 -0.50
CA SER A 73 10.76 -0.22 -1.69
C SER A 73 9.34 -0.50 -1.23
N ILE A 74 8.36 0.22 -1.77
CA ILE A 74 6.94 -0.03 -1.52
C ILE A 74 6.43 -0.95 -2.62
N PHE A 75 5.66 -1.96 -2.27
CA PHE A 75 5.00 -2.84 -3.22
C PHE A 75 3.49 -2.73 -3.09
N VAL A 76 2.81 -2.88 -4.23
CA VAL A 76 1.37 -3.07 -4.33
C VAL A 76 1.12 -4.28 -5.22
N HIS A 77 0.52 -5.31 -4.66
CA HIS A 77 0.13 -6.51 -5.40
C HIS A 77 -1.39 -6.59 -5.49
N LEU A 78 -1.88 -6.95 -6.67
CA LEU A 78 -3.24 -7.41 -6.85
C LEU A 78 -3.28 -8.92 -6.56
N ILE A 79 -4.13 -9.33 -5.63
CA ILE A 79 -4.27 -10.71 -5.19
C ILE A 79 -5.75 -11.16 -5.22
N THR A 80 -5.97 -12.47 -5.30
CA THR A 80 -7.28 -13.09 -5.03
C THR A 80 -7.56 -13.15 -3.52
N SER A 81 -8.81 -13.42 -3.11
CA SER A 81 -9.15 -13.65 -1.70
C SER A 81 -8.43 -14.83 -1.05
N LYS A 82 -7.84 -15.74 -1.84
CA LYS A 82 -6.97 -16.83 -1.35
C LYS A 82 -5.49 -16.44 -1.22
N GLY A 83 -5.13 -15.19 -1.52
CA GLY A 83 -3.75 -14.70 -1.44
C GLY A 83 -2.90 -14.91 -2.69
N HIS A 84 -3.41 -15.54 -3.75
CA HIS A 84 -2.65 -15.70 -5.00
C HIS A 84 -2.42 -14.35 -5.68
N ALA A 85 -1.16 -14.03 -5.99
CA ALA A 85 -0.79 -12.83 -6.73
C ALA A 85 -1.13 -12.94 -8.23
N LEU A 86 -1.75 -11.89 -8.75
CA LEU A 86 -2.16 -11.75 -10.15
C LEU A 86 -1.31 -10.72 -10.89
N ALA A 87 -1.02 -9.60 -10.24
CA ALA A 87 -0.16 -8.54 -10.74
C ALA A 87 0.54 -7.85 -9.56
N GLY A 88 1.65 -7.17 -9.81
CA GLY A 88 2.38 -6.43 -8.78
C GLY A 88 3.26 -5.34 -9.37
N ALA A 89 3.45 -4.28 -8.60
CA ALA A 89 4.39 -3.21 -8.89
C ALA A 89 5.12 -2.82 -7.60
N ASP A 90 6.45 -2.71 -7.71
CA ASP A 90 7.35 -2.45 -6.60
C ASP A 90 8.26 -1.27 -6.94
N GLY A 91 8.51 -0.40 -5.98
CA GLY A 91 9.49 0.67 -6.09
C GLY A 91 9.29 1.80 -5.09
N TRP A 92 10.28 2.68 -5.03
CA TRP A 92 10.18 3.95 -4.28
C TRP A 92 9.98 5.15 -5.19
N GLY A 93 10.82 5.28 -6.22
CA GLY A 93 10.62 6.30 -7.25
C GLY A 93 10.77 7.75 -6.78
N VAL A 94 11.24 7.99 -5.55
CA VAL A 94 11.48 9.31 -4.97
C VAL A 94 12.91 9.38 -4.41
N ASP A 95 13.58 10.53 -4.58
CA ASP A 95 14.88 10.77 -3.94
C ASP A 95 14.68 11.12 -2.46
N SER A 96 15.00 10.17 -1.58
CA SER A 96 14.83 10.32 -0.13
C SER A 96 15.60 11.50 0.45
N ASN A 97 16.67 11.97 -0.19
CA ASN A 97 17.47 13.10 0.31
C ASN A 97 16.73 14.45 0.19
N THR A 98 15.62 14.49 -0.55
CA THR A 98 14.83 15.70 -0.76
C THR A 98 13.60 15.79 0.15
N LEU A 99 13.32 14.73 0.91
CA LEU A 99 12.12 14.62 1.75
C LEU A 99 12.31 15.33 3.09
N HIS A 100 11.24 15.97 3.54
CA HIS A 100 11.11 16.59 4.84
C HIS A 100 9.90 16.01 5.59
N THR A 101 9.94 16.04 6.92
CA THR A 101 8.77 15.72 7.74
C THR A 101 7.56 16.57 7.33
N GLY A 102 6.42 15.92 7.11
CA GLY A 102 5.17 16.51 6.64
C GLY A 102 4.98 16.48 5.12
N ASP A 103 6.01 16.10 4.34
CA ASP A 103 5.85 15.91 2.90
C ASP A 103 4.86 14.78 2.60
N ILE A 104 4.08 14.95 1.54
CA ILE A 104 3.14 13.94 1.04
C ILE A 104 3.70 13.32 -0.23
N ILE A 105 3.88 12.00 -0.19
CA ILE A 105 4.32 11.21 -1.32
C ILE A 105 3.12 10.48 -1.92
N VAL A 106 2.96 10.62 -3.23
CA VAL A 106 1.96 9.89 -4.01
C VAL A 106 2.71 8.99 -4.98
N GLN A 107 2.58 7.69 -4.81
CA GLN A 107 3.18 6.72 -5.73
C GLN A 107 2.09 6.07 -6.58
N ARG A 108 2.28 6.09 -7.91
CA ARG A 108 1.41 5.39 -8.85
C ARG A 108 2.01 4.04 -9.22
N HIS A 109 1.21 3.01 -9.08
CA HIS A 109 1.53 1.60 -9.31
C HIS A 109 0.66 1.09 -10.45
N ALA A 110 1.26 0.84 -11.62
CA ALA A 110 0.53 0.28 -12.75
C ALA A 110 0.45 -1.24 -12.61
N LEU A 111 -0.76 -1.77 -12.42
CA LEU A 111 -1.03 -3.19 -12.30
C LEU A 111 -1.67 -3.67 -13.60
N ASP A 112 -0.89 -4.41 -14.40
CA ASP A 112 -1.40 -5.05 -15.61
C ASP A 112 -2.27 -6.25 -15.24
N ASN A 113 -3.54 -5.95 -14.97
CA ASN A 113 -4.54 -6.94 -14.68
C ASN A 113 -5.46 -7.16 -15.88
N HIS A 114 -5.61 -8.43 -16.28
CA HIS A 114 -6.55 -8.85 -17.32
C HIS A 114 -7.62 -9.81 -16.78
N THR A 115 -7.70 -10.05 -15.45
CA THR A 115 -8.70 -10.93 -14.85
C THR A 115 -10.09 -10.27 -14.74
N GLU A 116 -11.13 -11.09 -14.88
CA GLU A 116 -12.53 -10.74 -14.63
C GLU A 116 -12.98 -11.11 -13.20
N ASP A 117 -12.07 -11.57 -12.33
CA ASP A 117 -12.40 -11.89 -10.95
C ASP A 117 -12.98 -10.67 -10.21
N SER A 118 -14.06 -10.91 -9.47
CA SER A 118 -14.77 -9.87 -8.73
C SER A 118 -14.34 -9.76 -7.26
N ASP A 119 -13.62 -10.75 -6.73
CA ASP A 119 -13.17 -10.81 -5.34
C ASP A 119 -11.65 -10.61 -5.24
N LEU A 120 -11.25 -9.40 -5.61
CA LEU A 120 -9.86 -8.98 -5.68
C LEU A 120 -9.50 -8.05 -4.54
N TRP A 121 -8.24 -8.14 -4.14
CA TRP A 121 -7.67 -7.38 -3.04
C TRP A 121 -6.35 -6.76 -3.45
N LEU A 122 -6.05 -5.59 -2.91
CA LEU A 122 -4.70 -5.04 -2.88
C LEU A 122 -3.99 -5.55 -1.64
N ARG A 123 -2.73 -5.95 -1.80
CA ARG A 123 -1.77 -6.17 -0.73
C ARG A 123 -0.65 -5.14 -0.85
N ILE A 124 -0.52 -4.28 0.16
CA ILE A 124 0.39 -3.14 0.18
C ILE A 124 1.41 -3.37 1.29
N GLY A 125 2.69 -3.19 1.01
CA GLY A 125 3.72 -3.30 2.03
C GLY A 125 5.01 -2.65 1.59
N ALA A 126 6.05 -2.83 2.39
CA ALA A 126 7.37 -2.34 2.06
C ALA A 126 8.45 -3.34 2.48
N TYR A 127 9.61 -3.27 1.85
CA TYR A 127 10.80 -3.99 2.27
C TYR A 127 12.03 -3.09 2.19
N TRP A 128 13.02 -3.35 3.04
CA TRP A 128 14.30 -2.65 3.00
C TRP A 128 15.15 -3.13 1.82
N LEU A 129 15.81 -2.19 1.15
CA LEU A 129 16.76 -2.44 0.06
C LEU A 129 18.22 -2.59 0.56
N THR A 130 18.42 -2.72 1.87
CA THR A 130 19.75 -2.81 2.50
C THR A 130 20.52 -4.06 2.13
N ASP A 131 19.82 -5.18 1.88
CA ASP A 131 20.42 -6.43 1.44
C ASP A 131 19.56 -7.07 0.33
N PRO A 132 20.07 -7.10 -0.93
CA PRO A 132 19.38 -7.73 -2.05
C PRO A 132 19.03 -9.20 -1.84
N ALA A 133 19.79 -9.93 -0.99
CA ALA A 133 19.59 -11.35 -0.74
C ALA A 133 18.47 -11.64 0.26
N THR A 134 18.15 -10.71 1.17
CA THR A 134 17.19 -10.96 2.26
C THR A 134 15.93 -10.10 2.23
N ARG A 135 15.90 -8.98 1.48
CA ARG A 135 14.72 -8.08 1.29
C ARG A 135 13.73 -8.13 2.47
N LYS A 136 14.17 -7.68 3.64
CA LYS A 136 13.39 -7.81 4.87
C LYS A 136 12.13 -6.97 4.79
N ILE A 137 10.97 -7.62 4.97
CA ILE A 137 9.67 -6.96 4.99
C ILE A 137 9.58 -6.05 6.23
N VAL A 138 9.06 -4.85 6.02
CA VAL A 138 8.88 -3.84 7.07
C VAL A 138 7.64 -4.18 7.87
N VAL A 139 7.77 -4.16 9.21
CA VAL A 139 6.64 -4.32 10.13
C VAL A 139 5.87 -3.01 10.22
N TRP A 140 4.55 -3.12 10.22
CA TRP A 140 3.64 -2.00 10.40
C TRP A 140 3.35 -1.81 11.88
N HIS A 141 3.70 -0.63 12.40
CA HIS A 141 3.29 -0.28 13.75
C HIS A 141 1.84 0.22 13.70
N ASN A 142 0.96 -0.51 14.39
CA ASN A 142 -0.43 -0.18 14.63
C ASN A 142 -0.90 -0.77 15.97
N ASP A 143 -2.01 -0.27 16.51
CA ASP A 143 -2.46 -0.62 17.87
C ASP A 143 -3.11 -2.02 17.99
N ARG A 144 -3.34 -2.74 16.89
CA ARG A 144 -4.09 -4.03 16.93
C ARG A 144 -3.27 -5.25 16.57
N ASP A 145 -2.39 -5.14 15.58
CA ASP A 145 -1.55 -6.24 15.12
C ASP A 145 -0.09 -5.77 15.04
N PRO A 146 0.72 -6.01 16.09
CA PRO A 146 2.13 -5.63 16.11
C PRO A 146 3.00 -6.47 15.17
N GLU A 147 2.48 -7.57 14.61
CA GLU A 147 3.18 -8.45 13.67
C GLU A 147 2.77 -8.20 12.21
N ALA A 148 1.85 -7.26 11.97
CA ALA A 148 1.40 -6.94 10.63
C ALA A 148 2.57 -6.51 9.74
N THR A 149 2.66 -7.10 8.56
CA THR A 149 3.71 -6.84 7.56
C THR A 149 3.14 -6.37 6.22
N ALA A 150 1.81 -6.38 6.08
CA ALA A 150 1.11 -5.79 4.94
C ALA A 150 -0.24 -5.19 5.35
N LEU A 151 -0.71 -4.26 4.54
CA LEU A 151 -2.08 -3.77 4.51
C LEU A 151 -2.84 -4.43 3.37
N PHE A 152 -4.10 -4.76 3.61
CA PHE A 152 -4.98 -5.40 2.63
C PHE A 152 -6.24 -4.56 2.45
N VAL A 153 -6.61 -4.30 1.19
CA VAL A 153 -7.78 -3.49 0.83
C VAL A 153 -8.57 -4.21 -0.26
N PRO A 154 -9.84 -4.57 -0.06
CA PRO A 154 -10.64 -5.17 -1.12
C PRO A 154 -10.96 -4.13 -2.19
N LEU A 155 -10.86 -4.52 -3.46
CA LEU A 155 -11.12 -3.63 -4.59
C LEU A 155 -12.55 -3.09 -4.59
N THR A 156 -13.51 -3.85 -4.06
CA THR A 156 -14.91 -3.45 -3.92
C THR A 156 -15.12 -2.25 -2.99
N ARG A 157 -14.14 -1.96 -2.11
CA ARG A 157 -14.17 -0.80 -1.21
C ARG A 157 -13.24 0.34 -1.65
N LEU A 158 -12.49 0.15 -2.73
CA LEU A 158 -11.70 1.22 -3.31
C LEU A 158 -12.59 2.15 -4.12
N HIS A 159 -12.42 3.44 -3.89
CA HIS A 159 -12.93 4.43 -4.83
C HIS A 159 -12.11 4.35 -6.11
N ILE A 160 -12.65 3.69 -7.13
CA ILE A 160 -12.03 3.57 -8.45
C ILE A 160 -12.75 4.50 -9.42
N THR A 161 -11.99 5.42 -10.00
CA THR A 161 -12.48 6.34 -11.05
C THR A 161 -11.88 5.98 -12.40
N GLN A 162 -12.39 6.54 -13.50
CA GLN A 162 -11.61 6.51 -14.73
C GLN A 162 -10.41 7.46 -14.59
N SER A 163 -9.26 7.08 -15.15
CA SER A 163 -8.16 8.03 -15.32
C SER A 163 -8.67 9.25 -16.10
N PRO A 164 -8.28 10.48 -15.74
CA PRO A 164 -8.51 11.64 -16.59
C PRO A 164 -7.85 11.47 -17.96
#